data_AF-A0A7W0RNB1-F1
#
_entry.id   AF-A0A7W0RNB1-F1
#
_cell.length_a   1.000
_cell.length_b   1.000
_cell.length_c   1.000
_cell.angle_alpha   90.00
_cell.angle_beta   90.00
_cell.angle_gamma   90.00
#
_symmetry.space_group_name_H-M   'P 1'
#
loop_
_entity.id
_entity.type
_entity.pdbx_description
1 polymer ?
#
loop_
_entity_poly.entity_id
_entity_poly.type
_entity_poly.pdbx_seq_one_letter_code
_entity_poly.pdbx_strand_id
1 'polypeptide(L)'
;MAAKAYGSRQRTSTKNGILKADAVGRFAHCLHAHGVDFFQDVPRVADSAQFEADIRAIPGQGSGISLQYFWMLAGSDDFIKPDRMVLRFPQSALSRSVAVREAGSLMRAACRQLAGKYPQLTPRILDHEAWKYQREA
;
A
#
# COMPACT_ATOMS: atom_id res chain seq x y z
N MET A 1 3.23 -21.43 -21.30
CA MET A 1 3.98 -21.85 -20.09
C MET A 1 3.30 -21.38 -18.81
N ALA A 2 3.26 -20.08 -18.48
CA ALA A 2 2.70 -19.57 -17.21
C ALA A 2 1.20 -19.89 -16.99
N ALA A 3 0.33 -19.70 -17.99
CA ALA A 3 -1.11 -19.96 -17.83
C ALA A 3 -1.44 -21.44 -17.54
N LYS A 4 -0.65 -22.36 -18.09
CA LYS A 4 -0.82 -23.80 -17.89
C LYS A 4 -0.26 -24.25 -16.53
N ALA A 5 0.82 -23.61 -16.06
CA ALA A 5 1.44 -23.92 -14.77
C ALA A 5 0.68 -23.34 -13.56
N TYR A 6 0.15 -22.11 -13.68
CA TYR A 6 -0.46 -21.39 -12.56
C TYR A 6 -1.99 -21.28 -12.63
N GLY A 7 -2.63 -21.82 -13.68
CA GLY A 7 -4.08 -21.70 -13.89
C GLY A 7 -4.57 -20.26 -14.08
N SER A 8 -3.68 -19.30 -14.33
CA SER A 8 -4.04 -17.89 -14.53
C SER A 8 -3.19 -17.22 -15.61
N ARG A 9 -3.77 -16.25 -16.32
CA ARG A 9 -3.09 -15.48 -17.36
C ARG A 9 -2.17 -14.38 -16.80
N GLN A 10 -2.01 -14.29 -15.48
CA GLN A 10 -1.18 -13.29 -14.78
C GLN A 10 -1.47 -11.84 -15.21
N ARG A 11 -2.76 -11.51 -15.38
CA ARG A 11 -3.23 -10.16 -15.72
C ARG A 11 -3.52 -9.33 -14.48
N THR A 12 -3.49 -8.01 -14.61
CA THR A 12 -3.88 -7.05 -13.56
C THR A 12 -5.39 -7.04 -13.30
N SER A 13 -6.20 -7.53 -14.25
CA SER A 13 -7.64 -7.70 -14.15
C SER A 13 -8.11 -8.88 -15.01
N THR A 14 -9.19 -9.54 -14.59
CA THR A 14 -9.79 -10.70 -15.28
C THR A 14 -10.51 -10.33 -16.57
N LYS A 15 -10.92 -9.07 -16.74
CA LYS A 15 -11.63 -8.59 -17.93
C LYS A 15 -10.65 -8.03 -18.97
N ASN A 16 -10.02 -6.89 -18.66
CA ASN A 16 -9.23 -6.10 -19.63
C ASN A 16 -7.84 -5.69 -19.11
N GLY A 17 -7.27 -6.43 -18.15
CA GLY A 17 -5.97 -6.08 -17.57
C GLY A 17 -4.78 -6.46 -18.46
N ILE A 18 -3.73 -5.65 -18.46
CA ILE A 18 -2.42 -6.01 -19.04
C ILE A 18 -1.75 -7.12 -18.22
N LEU A 19 -0.63 -7.68 -18.70
CA LEU A 19 0.16 -8.60 -17.89
C LEU A 19 0.74 -7.87 -16.67
N LYS A 20 0.81 -8.56 -15.54
CA LYS A 20 1.46 -8.02 -14.32
C LYS A 20 2.92 -7.67 -14.60
N ALA A 21 3.62 -8.47 -15.41
CA ALA A 21 4.99 -8.19 -15.85
C ALA A 21 5.10 -6.85 -16.59
N ASP A 22 4.19 -6.59 -17.55
CA ASP A 22 4.14 -5.32 -18.27
C ASP A 22 3.86 -4.14 -17.33
N ALA A 23 2.95 -4.33 -16.37
CA ALA A 23 2.62 -3.30 -15.39
C ALA A 23 3.83 -2.97 -14.49
N VAL A 24 4.57 -3.99 -14.04
CA VAL A 24 5.81 -3.82 -13.26
C VAL A 24 6.89 -3.14 -14.08
N GLY A 25 7.10 -3.53 -15.34
CA GLY A 25 8.07 -2.88 -16.23
C GLY A 25 7.75 -1.40 -16.46
N ARG A 26 6.47 -1.06 -16.68
CA ARG A 26 6.02 0.34 -16.79
C ARG A 26 6.22 1.12 -15.49
N PHE A 27 5.97 0.50 -14.35
CA PHE A 27 6.22 1.12 -13.04
C PHE A 27 7.72 1.42 -12.87
N ALA A 28 8.59 0.48 -13.19
CA ALA A 28 10.03 0.64 -13.14
C ALA A 28 10.53 1.75 -14.08
N HIS A 29 10.01 1.83 -15.30
CA HIS A 29 10.32 2.93 -16.21
C HIS A 29 9.85 4.29 -15.68
N CYS A 30 8.69 4.34 -15.02
CA CYS A 30 8.22 5.57 -14.38
C CYS A 30 9.15 6.00 -13.24
N LEU A 31 9.62 5.08 -12.41
CA LEU A 31 10.62 5.37 -11.37
C LEU A 31 11.90 5.97 -11.99
N HIS A 32 12.44 5.30 -13.01
CA HIS A 32 13.64 5.77 -13.70
C HIS A 32 13.44 7.16 -14.36
N ALA A 33 12.30 7.38 -15.02
CA ALA A 33 11.98 8.67 -15.66
C ALA A 33 11.89 9.84 -14.65
N HIS A 34 11.56 9.54 -13.40
CA HIS A 34 11.55 10.51 -12.29
C HIS A 34 12.85 10.50 -11.48
N GLY A 35 13.91 9.83 -11.97
CA GLY A 35 15.23 9.81 -11.34
C GLY A 35 15.27 9.00 -10.04
N VAL A 36 14.47 7.94 -9.94
CA VAL A 36 14.44 6.99 -8.82
C VAL A 36 15.04 5.67 -9.26
N ASP A 37 16.35 5.52 -9.08
CA ASP A 37 17.08 4.29 -9.41
C ASP A 37 17.43 3.48 -8.15
N PHE A 38 17.49 4.15 -7.00
CA PHE A 38 17.80 3.55 -5.70
C PHE A 38 16.81 3.95 -4.61
N PHE A 39 16.80 3.21 -3.49
CA PHE A 39 15.93 3.51 -2.36
C PHE A 39 16.17 4.92 -1.78
N GLN A 40 17.41 5.40 -1.75
CA GLN A 40 17.70 6.78 -1.30
C GLN A 40 17.12 7.89 -2.21
N ASP A 41 16.67 7.55 -3.42
CA ASP A 41 16.06 8.53 -4.33
C ASP A 41 14.54 8.67 -4.12
N VAL A 42 13.92 7.71 -3.42
CA VAL A 42 12.47 7.67 -3.15
C VAL A 42 11.92 8.97 -2.53
N PRO A 43 12.61 9.65 -1.59
CA PRO A 43 12.13 10.92 -1.06
C PRO A 43 11.90 12.02 -2.12
N ARG A 44 12.56 11.96 -3.28
CA ARG A 44 12.39 12.96 -4.36
C ARG A 44 10.99 12.97 -4.96
N VAL A 45 10.31 11.83 -4.90
CA VAL A 45 9.00 11.61 -5.54
C VAL A 45 7.86 11.47 -4.54
N ALA A 46 8.14 11.53 -3.23
CA ALA A 46 7.16 11.30 -2.18
C ALA A 46 5.95 12.24 -2.27
N ASP A 47 6.17 13.52 -2.58
CA ASP A 47 5.13 14.54 -2.73
C ASP A 47 4.89 14.95 -4.20
N SER A 48 5.41 14.17 -5.16
CA SER A 48 5.29 14.49 -6.59
C SER A 48 3.92 14.07 -7.13
N ALA A 49 3.03 15.05 -7.31
CA ALA A 49 1.73 14.84 -7.93
C ALA A 49 1.84 14.30 -9.37
N GLN A 50 2.90 14.69 -10.10
CA GLN A 50 3.16 14.19 -11.45
C GLN A 50 3.54 12.71 -11.42
N PHE A 51 4.43 12.31 -10.50
CA PHE A 51 4.79 10.90 -10.34
C PHE A 51 3.58 10.05 -9.98
N GLU A 52 2.74 10.51 -9.06
CA GLU A 52 1.50 9.81 -8.70
C GLU A 52 0.55 9.68 -9.91
N ALA A 53 0.41 10.74 -10.71
CA ALA A 53 -0.41 10.72 -11.93
C ALA A 53 0.12 9.71 -12.95
N ASP A 54 1.43 9.69 -13.20
CA ASP A 54 2.07 8.80 -14.15
C ASP A 54 1.93 7.33 -13.75
N ILE A 55 2.11 7.01 -12.46
CA ILE A 55 1.87 5.66 -11.93
C ILE A 55 0.41 5.25 -12.09
N ARG A 56 -0.54 6.15 -11.78
CA ARG A 56 -1.98 5.87 -11.92
C ARG A 56 -2.43 5.68 -13.36
N ALA A 57 -1.72 6.27 -14.32
CA ALA A 57 -1.99 6.08 -15.75
C ALA A 57 -1.63 4.66 -16.24
N ILE A 58 -0.83 3.88 -15.50
CA ILE A 58 -0.49 2.51 -15.87
C ILE A 58 -1.76 1.62 -15.80
N PRO A 59 -2.10 0.87 -16.87
CA PRO A 59 -3.28 0.02 -16.87
C PRO A 59 -3.29 -0.99 -15.71
N GLY A 60 -4.33 -0.91 -14.86
CA GLY A 60 -4.46 -1.72 -13.65
C GLY A 60 -3.88 -1.09 -12.38
N GLN A 61 -3.32 0.12 -12.44
CA GLN A 61 -2.76 0.85 -11.28
C GLN A 61 -3.55 2.11 -10.89
N GLY A 62 -4.64 2.43 -11.58
CA GLY A 62 -5.41 3.66 -11.37
C GLY A 62 -6.01 3.85 -9.96
N SER A 63 -6.13 2.77 -9.16
CA SER A 63 -6.53 2.90 -7.76
C SER A 63 -5.45 3.53 -6.87
N GLY A 64 -4.19 3.55 -7.30
CA GLY A 64 -3.05 4.00 -6.52
C GLY A 64 -2.65 3.06 -5.38
N ILE A 65 -3.29 1.89 -5.25
CA ILE A 65 -3.01 0.95 -4.15
C ILE A 65 -1.57 0.45 -4.23
N SER A 66 -1.08 0.10 -5.42
CA SER A 66 0.30 -0.34 -5.61
C SER A 66 1.32 0.72 -5.20
N LEU A 67 1.04 2.00 -5.47
CA LEU A 67 1.89 3.13 -5.09
C LEU A 67 1.96 3.28 -3.56
N GLN A 68 0.83 3.16 -2.86
CA GLN A 68 0.81 3.15 -1.39
C GLN A 68 1.65 2.01 -0.82
N TYR A 69 1.56 0.82 -1.43
CA TYR A 69 2.38 -0.33 -1.06
C TYR A 69 3.87 -0.11 -1.36
N PHE A 70 4.18 0.53 -2.48
CA PHE A 70 5.55 0.89 -2.83
C PHE A 70 6.16 1.79 -1.74
N TRP A 71 5.48 2.85 -1.30
CA TRP A 71 6.00 3.73 -0.25
C TRP A 71 6.24 3.01 1.07
N MET A 72 5.29 2.18 1.49
CA MET A 72 5.41 1.37 2.69
C MET A 72 6.61 0.42 2.63
N LEU A 73 6.82 -0.25 1.49
CA LEU A 73 7.95 -1.18 1.29
C LEU A 73 9.28 -0.47 1.08
N ALA A 74 9.26 0.75 0.54
CA ALA A 74 10.44 1.59 0.35
C ALA A 74 10.91 2.28 1.64
N GLY A 75 10.27 2.01 2.78
CA GLY A 75 10.73 2.44 4.10
C GLY A 75 10.09 3.72 4.63
N SER A 76 8.96 4.16 4.07
CA SER A 76 8.24 5.31 4.63
C SER A 76 7.43 4.91 5.86
N ASP A 77 7.71 5.55 6.99
CA ASP A 77 7.05 5.27 8.28
C ASP A 77 5.60 5.80 8.36
N ASP A 78 5.22 6.72 7.46
CA ASP A 78 3.89 7.35 7.43
C ASP A 78 2.80 6.56 6.68
N PHE A 79 3.19 5.57 5.87
CA PHE A 79 2.23 4.79 5.07
C PHE A 79 1.92 3.44 5.72
N ILE A 80 0.68 3.31 6.20
CA ILE A 80 0.10 2.05 6.70
C ILE A 80 -0.49 1.28 5.51
N LYS A 81 -0.25 -0.04 5.47
CA LYS A 81 -0.86 -0.96 4.51
C LYS A 81 -2.39 -0.95 4.66
N PRO A 82 -3.18 -0.57 3.66
CA PRO A 82 -4.61 -0.82 3.71
C PRO A 82 -4.88 -2.25 3.25
N ASP A 83 -4.62 -3.24 4.09
CA ASP A 83 -5.02 -4.63 3.84
C ASP A 83 -6.28 -5.03 4.64
N ARG A 84 -6.73 -6.28 4.43
CA ARG A 84 -7.94 -6.79 5.07
C ARG A 84 -7.83 -6.82 6.60
N MET A 85 -6.63 -6.99 7.17
CA MET A 85 -6.44 -7.02 8.61
C MET A 85 -6.53 -5.61 9.21
N VAL A 86 -5.97 -4.61 8.53
CA VAL A 86 -6.10 -3.19 8.88
C VAL A 86 -7.53 -2.68 8.77
N LEU A 87 -8.38 -3.32 7.96
CA LEU A 87 -9.82 -3.06 7.93
C LEU A 87 -10.56 -3.77 9.06
N ARG A 88 -10.27 -5.06 9.28
CA ARG A 88 -10.95 -5.88 10.28
C ARG A 88 -10.75 -5.36 11.70
N PHE A 89 -9.54 -4.90 12.02
CA PHE A 89 -9.25 -4.38 13.35
C PHE A 89 -10.15 -3.20 13.77
N PRO A 90 -10.20 -2.07 13.05
CA PRO A 90 -11.09 -0.97 13.39
C PRO A 90 -12.57 -1.34 13.23
N GLN A 91 -12.93 -2.23 12.30
CA GLN A 91 -14.33 -2.69 12.17
C GLN A 91 -14.79 -3.48 13.40
N SER A 92 -13.95 -4.38 13.91
CA SER A 92 -14.18 -5.13 15.13
C SER A 92 -14.23 -4.21 16.34
N ALA A 93 -13.23 -3.33 16.49
CA ALA A 93 -13.13 -2.41 17.61
C ALA A 93 -14.30 -1.38 17.66
N LEU A 94 -14.80 -0.93 16.50
CA LEU A 94 -15.87 0.06 16.42
C LEU A 94 -17.26 -0.56 16.19
N SER A 95 -17.34 -1.87 15.98
CA SER A 95 -18.57 -2.60 15.63
C SER A 95 -19.37 -1.97 14.48
N ARG A 96 -18.67 -1.44 13.46
CA ARG A 96 -19.27 -0.85 12.26
C ARG A 96 -18.40 -1.09 11.03
N SER A 97 -19.00 -0.89 9.85
CA SER A 97 -18.21 -0.85 8.62
C SER A 97 -17.27 0.37 8.61
N VAL A 98 -16.06 0.15 8.07
CA VAL A 98 -15.00 1.15 7.95
C VAL A 98 -14.47 1.09 6.53
N ALA A 99 -14.38 2.23 5.86
CA ALA A 99 -13.84 2.32 4.51
C ALA A 99 -12.32 2.20 4.51
N VAL A 100 -11.73 1.74 3.40
CA VAL A 100 -10.27 1.55 3.25
C VAL A 100 -9.47 2.83 3.57
N ARG A 101 -9.92 3.98 3.04
CA ARG A 101 -9.30 5.29 3.33
C ARG A 101 -9.45 5.70 4.78
N GLU A 102 -10.56 5.33 5.40
CA GLU A 102 -10.87 5.68 6.79
C GLU A 102 -10.01 4.87 7.76
N ALA A 103 -9.80 3.58 7.50
CA ALA A 103 -9.02 2.68 8.35
C ALA A 103 -7.59 3.21 8.59
N GLY A 104 -6.89 3.65 7.54
CA GLY A 104 -5.56 4.24 7.69
C GLY A 104 -5.55 5.51 8.54
N SER A 105 -6.59 6.35 8.42
CA SER A 105 -6.73 7.57 9.23
C SER A 105 -7.06 7.26 10.69
N LEU A 106 -7.90 6.26 10.95
CA LEU A 106 -8.21 5.78 12.29
C LEU A 106 -6.96 5.23 12.98
N MET A 107 -6.18 4.40 12.27
CA MET A 107 -4.94 3.84 12.80
C MET A 107 -3.90 4.93 13.12
N ARG A 108 -3.72 5.91 12.23
CA ARG A 108 -2.84 7.08 12.50
C ARG A 108 -3.33 7.90 13.70
N ALA A 109 -4.64 8.12 13.81
CA ALA A 109 -5.23 8.85 14.94
C ALA A 109 -5.04 8.09 16.27
N ALA A 110 -5.28 6.78 16.27
CA ALA A 110 -5.03 5.92 17.42
C ALA A 110 -3.55 5.93 17.83
N CYS A 111 -2.63 5.85 16.86
CA CYS A 111 -1.19 5.95 17.13
C CYS A 111 -0.83 7.27 17.81
N ARG A 112 -1.39 8.41 17.36
CA ARG A 112 -1.16 9.72 18.00
C ARG A 112 -1.68 9.78 19.43
N GLN A 113 -2.86 9.21 19.70
CA GLN A 113 -3.41 9.16 21.06
C GLN A 113 -2.56 8.29 21.99
N LEU A 114 -1.96 7.22 21.46
CA LEU A 114 -1.14 6.29 22.21
C LEU A 114 0.31 6.75 22.39
N ALA A 115 0.77 7.76 21.66
CA ALA A 115 2.15 8.24 21.67
C ALA A 115 2.64 8.65 23.08
N GLY A 116 1.77 9.23 23.92
CA GLY A 116 2.12 9.60 25.29
C GLY A 116 2.43 8.40 26.21
N LYS A 117 1.84 7.24 25.92
CA LYS A 117 2.05 6.00 26.69
C LYS A 117 3.12 5.11 26.06
N TYR A 118 3.25 5.15 24.73
CA TYR A 118 4.19 4.36 23.96
C TYR A 118 4.99 5.27 23.01
N PRO A 119 6.09 5.89 23.48
CA PRO A 119 6.81 6.91 22.71
C PRO A 119 7.45 6.39 21.42
N GLN A 120 7.73 5.09 21.35
CA GLN A 120 8.28 4.45 20.15
C GLN A 120 7.20 3.87 19.23
N LEU A 121 5.92 4.02 19.56
CA LEU A 121 4.84 3.51 18.73
C LEU A 121 4.74 4.34 17.45
N THR A 122 5.04 3.70 16.33
CA THR A 122 4.79 4.26 15.00
C THR A 122 3.52 3.64 14.40
N PRO A 123 2.90 4.28 13.39
CA PRO A 123 1.75 3.72 12.70
C PRO A 123 2.01 2.31 12.14
N ARG A 124 3.25 2.05 11.71
CA ARG A 124 3.74 0.74 11.25
C ARG A 124 3.80 -0.31 12.36
N ILE A 125 4.27 0.05 13.55
CA ILE A 125 4.28 -0.87 14.70
C ILE A 125 2.84 -1.17 15.12
N LEU A 126 1.98 -0.16 15.19
CA LEU A 126 0.57 -0.34 15.52
C LEU A 126 -0.16 -1.25 14.52
N ASP A 127 0.12 -1.07 13.22
CA ASP A 127 -0.36 -1.95 12.16
C ASP A 127 0.06 -3.41 12.40
N HIS A 128 1.35 -3.64 12.65
CA HIS A 128 1.88 -4.97 12.93
C HIS A 128 1.23 -5.65 14.15
N GLU A 129 1.00 -4.91 15.24
CA GLU A 129 0.33 -5.45 16.43
C GLU A 129 -1.16 -5.71 16.21
N ALA A 130 -1.87 -4.81 15.51
CA ALA A 130 -3.26 -5.04 15.12
C ALA A 130 -3.40 -6.27 14.20
N TRP A 131 -2.43 -6.45 13.32
CA TRP A 131 -2.35 -7.60 12.43
C TRP A 131 -2.16 -8.90 13.21
N LYS A 132 -1.25 -8.94 14.20
CA LYS A 132 -1.07 -10.12 15.08
C LYS A 132 -2.35 -10.46 15.83
N TYR A 133 -2.98 -9.47 16.44
CA TYR A 133 -4.25 -9.63 17.16
C TYR A 133 -5.34 -10.26 16.27
N GLN A 134 -5.49 -9.77 15.04
CA GLN A 134 -6.47 -10.31 14.08
C GLN A 134 -6.12 -11.68 13.49
N ARG A 135 -4.86 -12.15 13.60
CA ARG A 135 -4.49 -13.53 13.25
C ARG A 135 -4.95 -14.51 14.34
N GLU A 136 -4.92 -14.08 15.60
CA GLU A 136 -5.20 -14.92 16.76
C GLU A 136 -6.68 -14.91 17.19
N ALA A 137 -7.44 -13.88 16.80
CA ALA A 137 -8.88 -13.74 17.04
C ALA A 137 -9.74 -14.46 15.99
#